data_AF-A0A7Y4R099-F1
#
_entry.id   AF-A0A7Y4R099-F1
#
_cell.length_a   1.000
_cell.length_b   1.000
_cell.length_c   1.000
_cell.angle_alpha   90.00
_cell.angle_beta   90.00
_cell.angle_gamma   90.00
#
_symmetry.space_group_name_H-M   'P 1'
#
loop_
_entity.id
_entity.type
_entity.pdbx_description
1 polymer ?
#
loop_
_entity_poly.entity_id
_entity_poly.type
_entity_poly.pdbx_seq_one_letter_code
_entity_poly.pdbx_strand_id
1 'polypeptide(L)' 'MAKTIAVAKKKDSVAQKVADITGYSYEYVRLVRNGQRNNEEIMATLVDYELGESKLVKHLEQLIPLDAKRKRYASKKD' A
#
# COMPACT_ATOMS: atom_id res chain seq x y z
N MET A 1 -1.47 19.75 -32.71
CA MET A 1 -2.54 19.10 -31.92
C MET A 1 -1.88 18.31 -30.78
N ALA A 2 -1.90 18.84 -29.56
CA ALA A 2 -1.30 18.16 -28.41
C ALA A 2 -2.19 16.97 -28.03
N LYS A 3 -1.63 15.75 -28.07
CA LYS A 3 -2.30 14.55 -27.55
C LYS A 3 -2.32 14.65 -26.02
N THR A 4 -3.46 14.99 -25.45
CA THR A 4 -3.72 14.87 -24.02
C THR A 4 -3.73 13.39 -23.67
N ILE A 5 -2.63 12.90 -23.09
CA ILE A 5 -2.56 11.56 -22.53
C ILE A 5 -3.40 11.60 -21.24
N ALA A 6 -4.59 11.03 -21.28
CA ALA A 6 -5.41 10.86 -20.09
C ALA A 6 -4.65 9.93 -19.13
N VAL A 7 -4.01 10.50 -18.12
CA VAL A 7 -3.35 9.74 -17.06
C VAL A 7 -4.46 9.03 -16.29
N ALA A 8 -4.64 7.74 -16.55
CA ALA A 8 -5.55 6.90 -15.79
C ALA A 8 -5.15 6.99 -14.32
N LYS A 9 -6.01 7.58 -13.49
CA LYS A 9 -5.77 7.67 -12.04
C LYS A 9 -5.59 6.25 -11.53
N LYS A 10 -4.42 5.95 -10.99
CA LYS A 10 -4.10 4.66 -10.38
C LYS A 10 -5.14 4.41 -9.30
N LYS A 11 -5.97 3.38 -9.47
CA LYS A 11 -6.99 3.01 -8.47
C LYS A 11 -6.29 2.72 -7.15
N ASP A 12 -6.85 3.22 -6.06
CA ASP A 12 -6.37 2.92 -4.71
C ASP A 12 -6.45 1.40 -4.47
N SER A 13 -5.28 0.75 -4.45
CA SER A 13 -5.18 -0.70 -4.31
C SER A 13 -5.64 -1.19 -2.94
N VAL A 14 -5.51 -0.36 -1.90
CA VAL A 14 -5.93 -0.73 -0.54
C VAL A 14 -7.44 -0.72 -0.47
N ALA A 15 -8.09 0.34 -0.97
CA ALA A 15 -9.53 0.41 -1.03
C ALA A 15 -10.14 -0.73 -1.87
N GLN A 16 -9.47 -1.15 -2.95
CA GLN A 16 -9.91 -2.31 -3.73
C GLN A 16 -9.85 -3.61 -2.92
N LYS A 17 -8.73 -3.90 -2.25
CA LYS A 17 -8.59 -5.12 -1.46
C LYS A 17 -9.57 -5.17 -0.30
N VAL A 18 -9.77 -4.05 0.39
CA VAL A 18 -10.75 -3.99 1.49
C VAL A 18 -12.18 -4.14 0.97
N ALA A 19 -12.50 -3.59 -0.21
CA ALA A 19 -13.78 -3.84 -0.87
C ALA A 19 -13.98 -5.34 -1.19
N ASP A 20 -12.94 -6.01 -1.69
CA ASP A 20 -12.99 -7.44 -2.01
C ASP A 20 -13.18 -8.31 -0.74
N ILE A 21 -12.64 -7.88 0.41
CA ILE A 21 -12.76 -8.58 1.71
C ILE A 21 -14.14 -8.37 2.33
N THR A 22 -14.61 -7.12 2.34
CA THR A 22 -15.83 -6.72 3.07
C THR A 22 -17.10 -6.84 2.24
N GLY A 23 -16.99 -6.96 0.91
CA GLY A 23 -18.11 -7.00 -0.02
C GLY A 23 -18.76 -5.62 -0.30
N TYR A 24 -18.28 -4.54 0.32
CA TYR A 24 -18.74 -3.19 0.00
C TYR A 24 -18.20 -2.72 -1.35
N SER A 25 -18.88 -1.75 -1.95
CA SER A 25 -18.39 -1.11 -3.18
C SER A 25 -17.04 -0.40 -2.94
N TYR A 26 -16.16 -0.48 -3.94
CA TYR A 26 -14.88 0.25 -3.96
C TYR A 26 -15.02 1.72 -3.57
N GLU A 27 -16.02 2.41 -4.13
CA GLU A 27 -16.17 3.84 -3.86
C GLU A 27 -16.59 4.10 -2.41
N TYR A 28 -17.46 3.28 -1.85
CA TYR A 28 -17.84 3.44 -0.45
C TYR A 28 -16.64 3.23 0.49
N VAL A 29 -15.83 2.20 0.24
CA VAL A 29 -14.59 1.96 1.00
C VAL A 29 -13.61 3.13 0.84
N ARG A 30 -13.46 3.66 -0.38
CA ARG A 30 -12.60 4.83 -0.63
C ARG A 30 -13.07 6.08 0.11
N LEU A 31 -14.39 6.32 0.17
CA LEU A 31 -14.95 7.43 0.95
C LEU A 31 -14.70 7.27 2.45
N VAL A 32 -14.83 6.05 2.98
CA VAL A 32 -14.52 5.76 4.40
C VAL A 32 -13.04 5.95 4.69
N ARG A 33 -12.15 5.42 3.83
CA ARG A 33 -10.69 5.60 3.95
C ARG A 33 -10.27 7.08 3.91
N ASN A 34 -10.97 7.91 3.13
CA ASN A 34 -10.72 9.35 3.08
C ASN A 34 -11.39 10.14 4.23
N GLY A 35 -12.04 9.47 5.19
CA GLY A 35 -12.74 10.10 6.31
C GLY A 35 -14.02 10.84 5.92
N GLN A 36 -14.55 10.61 4.71
CA GLN A 36 -15.77 11.26 4.21
C GLN A 36 -17.05 10.51 4.62
N ARG A 37 -16.91 9.25 5.01
CA ARG A 37 -17.98 8.40 5.54
C ARG A 37 -17.45 7.66 6.76
N ASN A 38 -18.36 7.22 7.62
CA ASN A 38 -18.03 6.46 8.81
C ASN A 38 -18.64 5.06 8.71
N ASN A 39 -17.82 4.02 8.82
CA ASN A 39 -18.23 2.62 8.87
C ASN A 39 -17.18 1.83 9.66
N GLU A 40 -17.57 1.34 10.84
CA GLU A 40 -16.66 0.70 11.79
C GLU A 40 -16.04 -0.59 11.25
N GLU A 41 -16.81 -1.39 10.49
CA GLU A 41 -16.35 -2.63 9.88
C GLU A 41 -15.26 -2.39 8.84
N ILE A 42 -15.47 -1.41 7.95
CA ILE A 42 -14.48 -1.03 6.94
C ILE A 42 -13.24 -0.45 7.61
N MET A 43 -13.40 0.39 8.64
CA MET A 43 -12.26 0.96 9.37
C MET A 43 -11.45 -0.11 10.11
N ALA A 44 -12.10 -1.05 10.78
CA ALA A 44 -11.43 -2.17 11.42
C ALA A 44 -10.63 -3.00 10.40
N THR A 45 -11.25 -3.30 9.24
CA THR A 45 -10.59 -4.05 8.17
C THR A 45 -9.40 -3.28 7.58
N LEU A 46 -9.51 -1.95 7.42
CA LEU A 46 -8.40 -1.10 6.99
C LEU A 46 -7.22 -1.15 7.97
N VAL A 47 -7.50 -1.07 9.27
CA VAL A 47 -6.48 -1.15 10.33
C VAL A 47 -5.82 -2.52 10.34
N ASP A 48 -6.60 -3.61 10.27
CA ASP A 48 -6.07 -4.97 10.23
C ASP A 48 -5.19 -5.21 8.99
N TYR A 49 -5.60 -4.67 7.83
CA TYR A 49 -4.84 -4.73 6.60
C TYR A 49 -3.48 -4.01 6.74
N GLU A 50 -3.46 -2.79 7.27
CA GLU A 50 -2.25 -2.00 7.47
C GLU A 50 -1.31 -2.63 8.52
N LEU A 51 -1.87 -3.20 9.60
CA LEU A 51 -1.11 -3.95 10.60
C LEU A 51 -0.51 -5.24 10.01
N GLY A 52 -1.26 -5.95 9.17
CA GLY A 52 -0.79 -7.15 8.47
C GLY A 52 0.38 -6.84 7.53
N GLU A 53 0.27 -5.79 6.71
CA GLU A 53 1.37 -5.35 5.85
C GLU A 53 2.60 -4.94 6.66
N SER A 54 2.43 -4.19 7.76
CA SER A 54 3.53 -3.79 8.64
C SER A 54 4.27 -4.99 9.25
N LYS A 55 3.52 -6.02 9.71
CA LYS A 55 4.11 -7.26 10.23
C LYS A 55 4.89 -8.01 9.15
N LEU A 56 4.34 -8.11 7.94
CA LEU A 56 5.00 -8.78 6.82
C LEU A 56 6.30 -8.06 6.44
N VAL A 57 6.29 -6.73 6.37
CA VAL A 57 7.49 -5.92 6.07
C VAL A 57 8.57 -6.15 7.13
N LYS A 58 8.22 -6.08 8.43
CA LYS A 58 9.18 -6.34 9.52
C LYS A 58 9.77 -7.76 9.44
N HIS A 59 8.96 -8.75 9.10
CA HIS A 59 9.46 -10.11 8.95
C HIS A 59 10.41 -10.25 7.75
N LEU A 60 10.10 -9.61 6.62
CA LEU A 60 10.98 -9.58 5.45
C LEU A 60 12.31 -8.86 5.74
N GLU A 61 12.29 -7.76 6.50
CA GLU A 61 13.51 -7.07 6.95
C GLU A 61 14.39 -7.95 7.85
N GLN A 62 13.80 -8.83 8.66
CA GLN A 62 14.55 -9.79 9.48
C GLN A 62 15.17 -10.92 8.65
N LEU A 63 14.49 -11.34 7.57
CA LEU A 63 14.96 -12.42 6.69
C LEU A 63 16.03 -11.96 5.70
N ILE A 64 16.05 -10.67 5.35
CA ILE A 64 17.07 -10.10 4.49
C ILE A 64 18.19 -9.54 5.37
N PRO A 65 19.39 -10.14 5.42
CA PRO A 65 20.54 -9.47 6.03
C PRO A 65 20.84 -8.23 5.17
N LEU A 66 20.41 -7.05 5.64
CA LEU A 66 20.66 -5.75 5.01
C LEU A 66 22.17 -5.40 4.91
N ASP A 67 23.05 -6.28 5.37
CA ASP A 67 24.50 -6.08 5.41
C ASP A 67 25.25 -6.40 4.10
N ALA A 68 24.60 -6.94 3.07
CA ALA A 68 25.32 -7.37 1.86
C ALA A 68 25.55 -6.29 0.77
N LYS A 69 24.98 -5.07 0.89
CA LYS A 69 25.01 -4.10 -0.24
C LYS A 69 25.52 -2.69 0.04
N ARG A 70 25.96 -2.33 1.26
CA ARG A 70 26.65 -1.03 1.47
C ARG A 70 28.16 -1.06 1.22
N LYS A 71 28.82 -2.22 1.24
CA LYS A 71 30.29 -2.29 1.06
C LYS A 71 30.80 -2.49 -0.37
N ARG A 72 29.94 -2.79 -1.36
CA ARG A 72 30.42 -3.09 -2.74
C ARG A 72 30.61 -1.88 -3.65
N TYR A 73 30.06 -0.71 -3.31
CA TYR A 73 30.20 0.50 -4.14
C TYR A 73 31.22 1.53 -3.63
N ALA A 74 31.85 1.29 -2.48
CA ALA A 74 32.87 2.17 -1.92
C ALA A 74 34.31 1.76 -2.27
N SER A 75 34.50 0.73 -3.11
CA SER A 75 35.84 0.22 -3.46
C SER A 75 36.05 0.25 -4.97
N LYS A 76 36.35 1.43 -5.51
CA LYS A 76 37.17 1.66 -6.71
C LYS A 76 37.23 3.15 -7.04
N LYS A 77 38.09 3.87 -6.33
CA LYS A 77 38.77 5.09 -6.80
C LYS A 77 40.14 5.09 -6.13
N ASP A 78 41.00 4.19 -6.61
CA ASP A 78 42.46 4.38 -6.60
C ASP A 78 42.89 4.43 -8.07
#